data_AF-A0A6G1L0X9-F1
#
_entry.id   AF-A0A6G1L0X9-F1
#
_cell.length_a   1.000
_cell.length_b   1.000
_cell.length_c   1.000
_cell.angle_alpha   90.00
_cell.angle_beta   90.00
_cell.angle_gamma   90.00
#
_symmetry.space_group_name_H-M   'P 1'
#
loop_
_entity.id
_entity.type
_entity.pdbx_description
1 polymer ?
#
loop_
_entity_poly.entity_id
_entity_poly.type
_entity_poly.pdbx_seq_one_letter_code
_entity_poly.pdbx_strand_id
1 'polypeptide(L)'
;MALEVVTIDPRGDPRLVCKRKHDNQSVGFLVSSTVLKLASKIFKAMLAGNFAEAQALRNASGGPVDITLPDDDAEGMRLMLKFMHFLREAGEAVHRGIGQAGLRGA
;
A
#
# COMPACT_ATOMS: atom_id res chain seq x y z
N MET A 1 6.09 3.23 -20.39
CA MET A 1 5.28 3.97 -19.38
C MET A 1 5.90 3.70 -18.02
N ALA A 2 6.05 4.73 -17.18
CA ALA A 2 6.58 4.56 -15.83
C ALA A 2 5.50 3.92 -14.93
N LEU A 3 5.90 2.99 -14.06
CA LEU A 3 5.03 2.39 -13.06
C LEU A 3 4.61 3.48 -12.05
N GLU A 4 3.31 3.64 -11.80
CA GLU A 4 2.83 4.43 -10.66
C GLU A 4 3.31 3.76 -9.36
N VAL A 5 4.04 4.49 -8.52
CA VAL A 5 4.49 3.98 -7.22
C VAL A 5 3.92 4.83 -6.09
N VAL A 6 3.21 4.15 -5.20
CA VAL A 6 2.60 4.71 -4.01
C VAL A 6 3.50 4.35 -2.83
N THR A 7 3.99 5.36 -2.12
CA THR A 7 4.79 5.15 -0.92
C THR A 7 3.87 5.02 0.28
N ILE A 8 3.76 3.80 0.84
CA ILE A 8 3.08 3.54 2.11
C ILE A 8 4.09 3.63 3.25
N ASP A 9 5.25 3.01 3.09
CA ASP A 9 6.38 3.15 4.03
C ASP A 9 7.60 3.74 3.30
N PRO A 10 8.06 4.95 3.66
CA PRO A 10 9.26 5.56 3.08
C PRO A 10 10.54 4.74 3.30
N ARG A 11 10.57 3.84 4.28
CA ARG A 11 11.69 2.92 4.57
C ARG A 11 11.37 1.48 4.15
N GLY A 12 10.38 1.31 3.29
CA GLY A 12 9.95 0.00 2.80
C GLY A 12 11.05 -0.76 2.06
N ASP A 13 10.92 -2.09 2.04
CA ASP A 13 11.89 -3.04 1.51
C ASP A 13 11.35 -3.89 0.34
N PRO A 14 10.06 -4.25 0.28
CA PRO A 14 9.43 -4.68 -0.97
C PRO A 14 8.55 -3.60 -1.60
N ARG A 15 8.41 -3.70 -2.91
CA ARG A 15 7.36 -3.04 -3.69
C ARG A 15 6.37 -4.09 -4.16
N LEU A 16 5.15 -4.08 -3.63
CA LEU A 16 4.10 -4.98 -4.12
C LEU A 16 3.52 -4.40 -5.41
N VAL A 17 3.51 -5.17 -6.50
CA VAL A 17 3.02 -4.73 -7.81
C VAL A 17 1.72 -5.45 -8.13
N CYS A 18 0.61 -4.71 -8.11
CA CYS A 18 -0.74 -5.24 -8.32
C CYS A 18 -1.35 -4.67 -9.61
N LYS A 19 -2.39 -5.34 -10.11
CA LYS A 19 -3.16 -4.85 -11.27
C LYS A 19 -4.34 -4.03 -10.82
N ARG A 20 -4.58 -2.89 -11.46
CA ARG A 20 -5.80 -2.13 -11.28
C ARG A 20 -6.86 -2.67 -12.24
N LYS A 21 -7.99 -3.14 -11.72
CA LYS A 21 -8.99 -3.87 -12.52
C LYS A 21 -9.60 -3.08 -13.67
N HIS A 22 -9.72 -1.76 -13.56
CA HIS A 22 -10.47 -0.96 -14.53
C HIS A 22 -9.69 -0.62 -15.82
N ASP A 23 -8.37 -0.52 -15.75
CA ASP A 23 -7.49 -0.14 -16.86
C ASP A 23 -6.33 -1.12 -17.09
N ASN A 24 -6.26 -2.19 -16.28
CA ASN A 24 -5.20 -3.20 -16.28
C ASN A 24 -3.78 -2.61 -16.08
N GLN A 25 -3.69 -1.37 -15.60
CA GLN A 25 -2.41 -0.75 -15.27
C GLN A 25 -1.85 -1.35 -13.99
N SER A 26 -0.52 -1.40 -13.90
CA SER A 26 0.14 -1.91 -12.70
C SER A 26 0.41 -0.75 -11.75
N VAL A 27 0.22 -0.98 -10.46
CA VAL A 27 0.50 -0.02 -9.40
C VAL A 27 1.44 -0.68 -8.41
N GLY A 28 2.54 0.00 -8.10
CA GLY A 28 3.51 -0.42 -7.10
C GLY A 28 3.24 0.21 -5.74
N PHE A 29 3.36 -0.57 -4.67
CA PHE A 29 3.24 -0.08 -3.30
C PHE A 29 4.53 -0.35 -2.54
N LEU A 30 5.27 0.71 -2.19
CA LEU A 30 6.44 0.59 -1.34
C LEU A 30 6.00 0.46 0.12
N VAL A 31 6.30 -0.67 0.74
CA VAL A 31 5.76 -1.08 2.06
C VAL A 31 6.86 -1.73 2.90
N SER A 32 6.63 -1.88 4.21
CA SER A 32 7.51 -2.66 5.09
C SER A 32 7.12 -4.15 5.13
N SER A 33 8.05 -5.04 4.76
CA SER A 33 7.87 -6.49 4.89
C SER A 33 7.66 -6.90 6.35
N THR A 34 8.28 -6.22 7.31
CA THR A 34 8.13 -6.51 8.73
C THR A 34 6.69 -6.31 9.18
N VAL A 35 6.05 -5.20 8.79
CA VAL A 35 4.64 -4.93 9.08
C VAL A 35 3.74 -5.98 8.41
N LEU A 36 3.99 -6.31 7.13
CA LEU A 36 3.21 -7.34 6.42
C LEU A 36 3.28 -8.71 7.12
N LYS A 37 4.49 -9.16 7.48
CA LYS A 37 4.72 -10.45 8.16
C LYS A 37 4.09 -10.48 9.56
N LEU A 38 3.99 -9.33 10.23
CA LEU A 38 3.32 -9.21 11.53
C LEU A 38 1.79 -9.28 11.38
N ALA A 39 1.24 -8.55 10.40
CA ALA A 39 -0.20 -8.41 10.20
C ALA A 39 -0.85 -9.62 9.50
N SER A 40 -0.10 -10.41 8.72
CA SER A 40 -0.65 -11.50 7.92
C SER A 40 0.22 -12.76 7.91
N LYS A 41 -0.40 -13.90 8.20
CA LYS A 41 0.27 -15.22 8.11
C LYS A 41 0.65 -15.58 6.67
N ILE A 42 -0.11 -15.11 5.67
CA ILE A 42 0.18 -15.35 4.26
C ILE A 42 1.45 -14.61 3.86
N PHE A 43 1.51 -13.30 4.13
CA PHE A 43 2.73 -12.53 3.89
C PHE A 43 3.91 -13.04 4.73
N LYS A 44 3.67 -13.54 5.95
CA LYS A 44 4.71 -14.21 6.72
C LYS A 44 5.30 -15.43 6.00
N ALA A 45 4.44 -16.33 5.53
CA ALA A 45 4.90 -17.51 4.80
C ALA A 45 5.65 -17.13 3.51
N MET A 46 5.12 -16.17 2.75
CA MET A 46 5.67 -15.72 1.47
C MET A 46 7.00 -14.96 1.62
N LEU A 47 7.14 -14.09 2.63
CA LEU A 47 8.28 -13.16 2.75
C LEU A 47 9.35 -13.62 3.77
N ALA A 48 9.06 -14.60 4.61
CA ALA A 48 10.04 -15.19 5.54
C ALA A 48 10.39 -16.64 5.22
N GLY A 49 9.61 -17.30 4.35
CA GLY A 49 9.81 -18.70 4.02
C GLY A 49 10.89 -18.96 2.97
N ASN A 50 10.68 -20.06 2.24
CA ASN A 50 11.55 -20.55 1.18
C ASN A 50 11.06 -20.16 -0.23
N PHE A 51 10.05 -19.31 -0.30
CA PHE A 51 9.54 -18.76 -1.54
C PHE A 51 10.59 -17.87 -2.23
N ALA A 52 10.48 -17.72 -3.55
CA ALA A 52 11.42 -16.94 -4.34
C ALA A 52 11.44 -15.46 -3.89
N GLU A 53 10.28 -14.94 -3.48
CA GLU A 53 10.06 -13.61 -2.94
C GLU A 53 10.90 -13.37 -1.69
N ALA A 54 10.91 -14.33 -0.76
CA ALA A 54 11.71 -14.24 0.47
C ALA A 54 13.22 -14.29 0.16
N GLN A 55 13.64 -15.10 -0.82
CA GLN A 55 15.04 -15.16 -1.24
C GLN A 55 15.48 -13.85 -1.91
N ALA A 56 14.65 -13.29 -2.78
CA ALA A 56 14.93 -12.02 -3.43
C ALA A 56 15.08 -10.89 -2.41
N LEU A 57 14.20 -10.82 -1.41
CA LEU A 57 14.31 -9.87 -0.30
C LEU A 57 15.60 -10.01 0.50
N ARG A 58 16.02 -11.24 0.84
CA ARG A 58 17.27 -11.49 1.58
C ARG A 58 18.51 -11.08 0.80
N ASN A 59 18.49 -11.25 -0.52
CA ASN A 59 19.63 -11.02 -1.39
C ASN A 59 19.67 -9.58 -1.97
N ALA A 60 18.68 -8.76 -1.64
CA ALA A 60 18.58 -7.38 -2.12
C ALA A 60 19.73 -6.52 -1.57
N SER A 61 20.49 -5.89 -2.46
CA SER A 61 21.69 -5.12 -2.12
C SER A 61 21.63 -3.66 -2.56
N GLY A 62 20.52 -3.20 -3.15
CA GLY A 62 20.47 -1.88 -3.81
C GLY A 62 19.10 -1.24 -3.99
N GLY A 63 18.06 -1.67 -3.27
CA GLY A 63 16.74 -1.04 -3.34
C GLY A 63 15.59 -2.00 -3.07
N PRO A 64 14.34 -1.52 -3.19
CA PRO A 64 13.16 -2.32 -2.92
C PRO A 64 12.99 -3.46 -3.94
N VAL A 65 12.59 -4.64 -3.47
CA VAL A 65 12.33 -5.81 -4.31
C VAL A 65 10.89 -5.79 -4.82
N ASP A 66 10.72 -5.87 -6.13
CA ASP A 66 9.39 -5.95 -6.74
C ASP A 66 8.81 -7.36 -6.57
N ILE A 67 7.62 -7.44 -5.99
CA ILE A 67 6.84 -8.69 -5.82
C ILE A 67 5.52 -8.52 -6.55
N THR A 68 5.35 -9.26 -7.64
CA THR A 68 4.17 -9.17 -8.49
C THR A 68 3.03 -10.01 -7.93
N LEU A 69 1.86 -9.40 -7.77
CA LEU A 69 0.62 -10.01 -7.30
C LEU A 69 -0.44 -9.82 -8.39
N PRO A 70 -0.48 -10.69 -9.43
CA PRO A 70 -1.25 -10.44 -10.65
C PRO A 70 -2.76 -10.54 -10.45
N ASP A 71 -3.21 -11.31 -9.46
CA ASP A 71 -4.61 -11.58 -9.20
C ASP A 71 -5.25 -10.58 -8.20
N ASP A 72 -4.42 -9.76 -7.55
CA ASP A 72 -4.85 -8.77 -6.56
C ASP A 72 -5.20 -7.43 -7.22
N ASP A 73 -6.31 -6.83 -6.77
CA ASP A 73 -6.72 -5.49 -7.20
C ASP A 73 -5.95 -4.39 -6.46
N ALA A 74 -5.41 -3.44 -7.23
CA ALA A 74 -4.61 -2.35 -6.70
C ALA A 74 -5.35 -1.45 -5.69
N GLU A 75 -6.65 -1.18 -5.87
CA GLU A 75 -7.39 -0.29 -4.97
C GLU A 75 -7.70 -0.98 -3.63
N GLY A 76 -8.14 -2.25 -3.69
CA GLY A 76 -8.29 -3.07 -2.49
C GLY A 76 -6.97 -3.23 -1.72
N MET A 77 -5.89 -3.52 -2.45
CA MET A 77 -4.54 -3.66 -1.87
C MET A 77 -4.09 -2.36 -1.19
N ARG A 78 -4.28 -1.19 -1.84
CA ARG A 78 -3.92 0.13 -1.28
C ARG A 78 -4.56 0.35 0.10
N LEU A 79 -5.86 0.11 0.20
CA LEU A 79 -6.62 0.30 1.44
C LEU A 79 -6.14 -0.65 2.55
N MET A 80 -5.99 -1.93 2.22
CA MET A 80 -5.49 -2.95 3.14
C MET A 80 -4.10 -2.58 3.67
N LEU A 81 -3.19 -2.18 2.79
CA LEU A 81 -1.82 -1.80 3.16
C LEU A 81 -1.80 -0.57 4.07
N LYS A 82 -2.60 0.46 3.76
CA LYS A 82 -2.71 1.63 4.65
C LYS A 82 -3.21 1.25 6.04
N PHE A 83 -4.19 0.35 6.15
CA PHE A 83 -4.63 -0.15 7.46
C PHE A 83 -3.53 -0.92 8.20
N MET A 84 -2.81 -1.82 7.52
CA MET A 84 -1.69 -2.55 8.13
C MET A 84 -0.58 -1.61 8.64
N HIS A 85 -0.36 -0.49 7.93
CA HIS A 85 0.66 0.51 8.26
C HIS A 85 0.14 1.66 9.12
N PHE A 86 -1.07 1.54 9.68
CA PHE A 86 -1.72 2.56 10.52
C PHE A 86 -1.80 3.95 9.87
N LEU A 87 -1.90 3.98 8.53
CA LEU A 87 -2.10 5.20 7.78
C LEU A 87 -3.59 5.47 7.62
N ARG A 88 -3.96 6.74 7.81
CA ARG A 88 -5.30 7.19 7.52
C ARG A 88 -5.50 7.28 6.01
N GLU A 89 -6.62 6.77 5.52
CA GLU A 89 -7.09 7.19 4.20
C GLU A 89 -7.33 8.70 4.23
N ALA A 90 -6.77 9.43 3.27
CA ALA A 90 -7.22 10.80 3.06
C ALA A 90 -8.66 10.68 2.57
N GLY A 91 -9.62 10.76 3.49
CA GLY A 91 -11.02 10.85 3.13
C GLY A 91 -11.17 12.00 2.14
N GLU A 92 -11.84 11.75 1.01
CA GLU A 92 -12.36 12.85 0.20
C GLU A 92 -13.06 13.80 1.15
N ALA A 93 -12.75 15.10 1.05
CA ALA A 93 -13.30 16.10 1.94
C ALA A 93 -14.83 16.06 1.86
N VAL A 94 -15.47 15.33 2.78
CA VAL A 94 -16.92 15.31 2.93
C VAL A 94 -17.30 16.74 3.30
N HIS A 95 -18.01 17.36 2.37
CA HIS A 95 -18.54 18.72 2.39
C HIS A 95 -18.80 19.23 3.81
N ARG A 96 -17.95 20.12 4.32
CA ARG A 96 -18.23 20.92 5.53
C ARG A 96 -19.27 21.98 5.17
N GLY A 97 -20.53 21.55 5.11
CA GLY A 97 -21.70 22.41 5.01
C GLY A 97 -22.54 22.29 6.27
N ILE A 98 -22.10 22.87 7.38
CA ILE A 98 -22.99 23.17 8.51
C ILE A 98 -22.52 24.45 9.21
N GLY A 99 -23.30 25.52 9.04
CA GLY A 99 -23.49 26.58 10.04
C GLY A 99 -22.49 27.74 10.09
N GLN A 100 -22.48 28.61 9.07
CA GLN A 100 -22.24 30.04 9.33
C GLN A 100 -23.46 30.84 8.88
N ALA A 101 -24.51 30.82 9.70
CA ALA A 101 -25.59 31.80 9.61
C ALA A 101 -26.17 32.00 11.01
N GLY A 102 -26.02 33.22 11.52
CA GLY A 102 -26.67 33.67 12.75
C GLY A 102 -25.70 33.92 13.89
N LEU A 103 -25.20 35.16 13.96
CA LEU A 103 -25.09 36.00 15.16
C LEU A 103 -24.31 37.27 14.77
N ARG A 104 -24.95 38.13 13.97
CA ARG A 104 -24.65 39.56 14.01
C ARG A 104 -25.58 40.16 15.05
N GLY A 105 -25.01 40.43 16.22
CA GLY A 105 -25.66 41.27 17.22
C GLY A 105 -25.78 42.69 16.68
N ALA A 106 -26.99 43.24 16.80
CA ALA A 106 -27.30 44.64 16.90
C ALA A 106 -28.18 44.80 18.14
#